data_AF-A0AAJ2SKG2-F1
#
_entry.id   AF-A0AAJ2SKG2-F1
#
_cell.length_a   1.000
_cell.length_b   1.000
_cell.length_c   1.000
_cell.angle_alpha   90.00
_cell.angle_beta   90.00
_cell.angle_gamma   90.00
#
_symmetry.space_group_name_H-M   'P 1'
#
loop_
_entity.id
_entity.type
_entity.pdbx_description
1 polymer ?
#
loop_
_entity_poly.entity_id
_entity_poly.type
_entity_poly.pdbx_seq_one_letter_code
_entity_poly.pdbx_strand_id
1 'polypeptide(L)'
;MHRYLLFFALGALSACAASPLPDVNPNMAWVDFAMPTPGGKVLMAERLDNQPQRDGRFFQVTPGSHELTVRFDFEVFGGGMGMNTDPQERLCYMTISYEHFEAGQRYRLEARSLAFTPSARLYNAQRQLVAEERQVNCVP
;
A
#
# COMPACT_ATOMS: atom_id res chain seq x y z
N MET A 1 -0.69 56.42 10.90
CA MET A 1 -1.85 55.52 10.66
C MET A 1 -1.63 54.89 9.30
N HIS A 2 -1.91 53.60 9.08
CA HIS A 2 -1.48 52.75 7.92
C HIS A 2 -0.24 51.86 8.15
N ARG A 3 0.00 51.34 9.36
CA ARG A 3 1.07 50.33 9.58
C ARG A 3 0.64 49.12 10.41
N TYR A 4 -0.65 48.78 10.36
CA TYR A 4 -1.22 47.62 11.05
C TYR A 4 -2.15 46.77 10.16
N LEU A 5 -2.10 46.94 8.85
CA LEU A 5 -2.93 46.18 7.89
C LEU A 5 -2.17 45.05 7.18
N LEU A 6 -0.95 44.72 7.65
CA LEU A 6 -0.09 43.74 6.97
C LEU A 6 0.36 42.60 7.89
N PHE A 7 -0.42 42.28 8.93
CA PHE A 7 -0.16 41.14 9.81
C PHE A 7 -1.24 40.04 9.75
N PHE A 8 -2.26 40.18 8.89
CA PHE A 8 -3.41 39.26 8.84
C PHE A 8 -3.45 38.35 7.59
N ALA A 9 -2.31 38.12 6.93
CA ALA A 9 -2.23 37.33 5.70
C ALA A 9 -1.39 36.05 5.80
N LEU A 10 -1.00 35.62 7.01
CA LEU A 10 -0.11 34.44 7.21
C LEU A 10 -0.81 33.19 7.77
N GLY A 11 -2.15 33.13 7.80
CA GLY A 11 -2.88 32.11 8.56
C GLY A 11 -3.75 31.11 7.77
N ALA A 12 -3.66 31.03 6.44
CA ALA A 12 -4.61 30.23 5.64
C ALA A 12 -3.99 29.05 4.87
N LEU A 13 -2.88 28.50 5.36
CA LEU A 13 -2.31 27.23 4.86
C LEU A 13 -2.34 26.15 5.96
N SER A 14 -3.42 26.09 6.74
CA SER A 14 -3.66 24.94 7.61
C SER A 14 -4.18 23.78 6.76
N ALA A 15 -3.24 22.91 6.42
CA ALA A 15 -3.40 21.47 6.22
C ALA A 15 -4.40 21.03 5.13
N CYS A 16 -3.88 20.43 4.06
CA CYS A 16 -4.55 19.30 3.44
C CYS A 16 -4.83 18.30 4.56
N ALA A 17 -6.06 18.26 5.07
CA ALA A 17 -6.43 17.40 6.18
C ALA A 17 -6.46 15.95 5.69
N ALA A 18 -5.29 15.30 5.67
CA ALA A 18 -5.23 13.86 5.71
C ALA A 18 -5.92 13.45 7.01
N SER A 19 -7.02 12.71 6.90
CA SER A 19 -7.67 12.13 8.07
C SER A 19 -6.63 11.32 8.87
N PRO A 20 -6.56 11.49 10.19
CA PRO A 20 -5.60 10.76 11.00
C PRO A 20 -5.78 9.26 10.77
N LEU A 21 -4.67 8.51 10.81
CA LEU A 21 -4.78 7.05 10.88
C LEU A 21 -5.59 6.69 12.12
N PRO A 22 -6.50 5.72 12.03
CA PRO A 22 -7.24 5.28 13.21
C PRO A 22 -6.28 4.67 14.24
N ASP A 23 -6.70 4.69 15.49
CA ASP A 23 -5.94 4.07 16.57
C ASP A 23 -5.71 2.58 16.29
N VAL A 24 -4.50 2.09 16.60
CA VAL A 24 -4.15 0.68 16.45
C VAL A 24 -4.94 -0.14 17.46
N ASN A 25 -5.79 -1.05 16.98
CA ASN A 25 -6.51 -1.98 17.83
C ASN A 25 -5.57 -3.10 18.30
N PRO A 26 -5.27 -3.23 19.61
CA PRO A 26 -4.33 -4.23 20.12
C PRO A 26 -4.82 -5.68 19.98
N ASN A 27 -6.12 -5.88 19.72
CA ASN A 27 -6.70 -7.21 19.53
C ASN A 27 -6.61 -7.71 18.08
N MET A 28 -6.03 -6.90 17.18
CA MET A 28 -5.90 -7.21 15.75
C MET A 28 -4.43 -7.14 15.35
N ALA A 29 -4.06 -7.92 14.34
CA ALA A 29 -2.83 -7.73 13.59
C ALA A 29 -2.99 -6.50 12.69
N TRP A 30 -1.89 -5.77 12.49
CA TRP A 30 -1.87 -4.63 11.58
C TRP A 30 -0.84 -4.85 10.48
N VAL A 31 -1.27 -4.69 9.22
CA VAL A 31 -0.42 -4.84 8.03
C VAL A 31 -0.22 -3.48 7.38
N ASP A 32 1.00 -2.97 7.44
CA ASP A 32 1.40 -1.77 6.70
C ASP A 32 1.91 -2.11 5.31
N PHE A 33 1.95 -1.11 4.45
CA PHE A 33 2.38 -1.24 3.07
C PHE A 33 3.72 -0.57 2.78
N ALA A 34 4.48 -1.18 1.89
CA ALA A 34 5.64 -0.54 1.30
C ALA A 34 5.87 -0.95 -0.15
N MET A 35 6.46 -0.03 -0.91
CA MET A 35 6.92 -0.27 -2.28
C MET A 35 8.42 0.03 -2.32
N PRO A 36 9.29 -0.94 -1.96
CA PRO A 36 10.72 -0.69 -1.81
C PRO A 36 11.43 -0.51 -3.17
N THR A 37 10.79 -0.88 -4.28
CA THR A 37 11.32 -0.66 -5.64
C THR A 37 10.76 0.63 -6.24
N PRO A 38 11.55 1.39 -7.02
CA PRO A 38 11.06 2.52 -7.80
C PRO A 38 9.91 2.13 -8.75
N GLY A 39 9.12 3.11 -9.16
CA GLY A 39 8.02 2.93 -10.11
C GLY A 39 6.68 2.51 -9.48
N GLY A 40 6.64 2.12 -8.20
CA GLY A 40 5.38 1.91 -7.49
C GLY A 40 4.62 3.23 -7.30
N LYS A 41 3.35 3.27 -7.71
CA LYS A 41 2.46 4.43 -7.60
C LYS A 41 1.49 4.28 -6.44
N VAL A 42 0.82 3.14 -6.38
CA VAL A 42 -0.23 2.86 -5.38
C VAL A 42 -0.07 1.43 -4.90
N LEU A 43 -0.13 1.24 -3.58
CA LEU A 43 -0.33 -0.05 -2.95
C LEU A 43 -1.44 0.10 -1.92
N MET A 44 -2.50 -0.69 -2.07
CA MET A 44 -3.74 -0.50 -1.33
C MET A 44 -4.36 -1.83 -0.89
N ALA A 45 -4.93 -1.83 0.31
CA ALA A 45 -5.81 -2.89 0.79
C ALA A 45 -7.10 -2.91 -0.06
N GLU A 46 -7.29 -3.95 -0.87
CA GLU A 46 -8.48 -4.08 -1.72
C GLU A 46 -9.54 -4.93 -1.01
N ARG A 47 -9.18 -6.16 -0.60
CA ARG A 47 -10.08 -7.08 0.11
C ARG A 47 -9.37 -7.82 1.25
N LEU A 48 -10.09 -8.07 2.33
CA LEU A 48 -9.74 -9.01 3.40
C LEU A 48 -10.81 -10.11 3.40
N ASP A 49 -10.40 -11.38 3.23
CA ASP A 49 -11.30 -12.53 3.15
C ASP A 49 -12.46 -12.31 2.17
N ASN A 50 -12.11 -11.81 0.98
CA ASN A 50 -13.06 -11.49 -0.06
C ASN A 50 -14.10 -10.41 0.34
N GLN A 51 -13.81 -9.57 1.34
CA GLN A 51 -14.62 -8.40 1.71
C GLN A 51 -13.88 -7.09 1.40
N PRO A 52 -14.50 -6.14 0.68
CA PRO A 52 -13.84 -4.89 0.31
C PRO A 52 -13.47 -4.06 1.53
N GLN A 53 -12.30 -3.42 1.48
CA GLN A 53 -11.80 -2.57 2.56
C GLN A 53 -12.25 -1.11 2.37
N ARG A 54 -12.64 -0.46 3.48
CA ARG A 54 -13.05 0.96 3.48
C ARG A 54 -11.85 1.91 3.54
N ASP A 55 -10.83 1.55 4.31
CA ASP A 55 -9.57 2.28 4.37
C ASP A 55 -8.49 1.42 3.71
N GLY A 56 -8.02 1.89 2.55
CA GLY A 56 -7.05 1.18 1.73
C GLY A 56 -5.61 1.29 2.21
N ARG A 57 -5.32 2.07 3.26
CA ARG A 57 -3.93 2.41 3.66
C ARG A 57 -3.22 1.31 4.45
N PHE A 58 -3.97 0.33 4.98
CA PHE A 58 -3.47 -0.76 5.82
C PHE A 58 -4.49 -1.91 5.82
N PHE A 59 -4.12 -3.06 6.39
CA PHE A 59 -5.12 -4.02 6.89
C PHE A 59 -5.15 -4.06 8.41
N GLN A 60 -6.35 -4.18 8.96
CA GLN A 60 -6.57 -4.69 10.32
C GLN A 60 -7.14 -6.10 10.19
N VAL A 61 -6.40 -7.07 10.73
CA VAL A 61 -6.69 -8.50 10.52
C VAL A 61 -6.91 -9.14 11.88
N THR A 62 -7.96 -9.94 12.03
CA THR A 62 -8.15 -10.70 13.27
C THR A 62 -7.06 -11.79 13.41
N PRO A 63 -6.81 -12.31 14.62
CA PRO A 63 -5.88 -13.41 14.77
C PRO A 63 -6.35 -14.67 14.02
N GLY A 64 -5.42 -15.37 13.37
CA GLY A 64 -5.69 -16.61 12.63
C GLY A 64 -5.41 -16.53 11.14
N SER A 65 -6.15 -17.33 10.36
CA SER A 65 -5.95 -17.51 8.93
C SER A 65 -6.80 -16.56 8.11
N HIS A 66 -6.13 -15.81 7.24
CA HIS A 66 -6.74 -14.77 6.43
C HIS A 66 -6.13 -14.67 5.05
N GLU A 67 -6.93 -14.15 4.14
CA GLU A 67 -6.54 -13.81 2.78
C GLU A 67 -6.58 -12.30 2.55
N LEU A 68 -5.45 -11.76 2.10
CA LEU A 68 -5.29 -10.37 1.73
C LEU A 68 -5.26 -10.23 0.21
N THR A 69 -6.11 -9.38 -0.35
CA THR A 69 -5.98 -8.93 -1.73
C THR A 69 -5.52 -7.48 -1.73
N VAL A 70 -4.41 -7.20 -2.40
CA VAL A 70 -3.91 -5.83 -2.60
C VAL A 70 -4.06 -5.40 -4.04
N ARG A 71 -4.35 -4.11 -4.24
CA ARG A 71 -4.18 -3.43 -5.53
C ARG A 71 -2.78 -2.83 -5.57
N PHE A 72 -2.06 -3.05 -6.66
CA PHE A 72 -0.75 -2.49 -6.91
C PHE A 72 -0.67 -1.86 -8.29
N ASP A 73 -0.47 -0.54 -8.32
CA ASP A 73 -0.30 0.25 -9.53
C ASP A 73 1.17 0.63 -9.63
N PHE A 74 1.79 0.35 -10.77
CA PHE A 74 3.21 0.63 -11.00
C PHE A 74 3.51 1.00 -12.44
N GLU A 75 4.57 1.77 -12.62
CA GLU A 75 5.10 2.11 -13.93
C GLU A 75 5.93 0.95 -14.50
N VAL A 76 5.66 0.63 -15.76
CA VAL A 76 6.48 -0.23 -16.61
C VAL A 76 7.14 0.62 -17.69
N PHE A 77 8.45 0.51 -17.81
CA PHE A 77 9.20 1.18 -18.86
C PHE A 77 9.23 0.26 -20.09
N GLY A 78 8.51 0.64 -21.13
CA GLY A 78 8.60 0.00 -22.45
C GLY A 78 9.69 0.67 -23.28
N GLY A 79 10.53 -0.13 -23.96
CA GLY A 79 11.37 0.39 -25.04
C GLY A 79 12.81 -0.15 -25.03
N GLY A 80 13.10 -1.01 -26.00
CA GLY A 80 14.45 -1.09 -26.58
C GLY A 80 14.74 0.16 -27.43
N MET A 81 16.00 0.30 -27.83
CA MET A 81 16.58 1.44 -28.55
C MET A 81 15.69 1.90 -29.73
N GLY A 82 14.90 2.97 -29.55
CA GLY A 82 14.20 3.68 -30.63
C GLY A 82 12.67 3.75 -30.61
N MET A 83 11.97 3.25 -29.57
CA MET A 83 10.51 3.43 -29.42
C MET A 83 10.14 4.24 -28.18
N ASN A 84 8.96 4.89 -28.21
CA ASN A 84 8.41 5.74 -27.14
C ASN A 84 8.75 5.20 -25.74
N THR A 85 9.51 5.99 -24.99
CA THR A 85 10.04 5.64 -23.67
C THR A 85 9.11 6.08 -22.53
N ASP A 86 7.90 6.53 -22.85
CA ASP A 86 6.96 7.02 -21.85
C ASP A 86 6.52 5.86 -20.95
N PRO A 87 6.68 5.97 -19.61
CA PRO A 87 6.26 4.94 -18.68
C PRO A 87 4.77 4.64 -18.86
N GLN A 88 4.43 3.36 -18.98
CA GLN A 88 3.05 2.92 -18.98
C GLN A 88 2.68 2.50 -17.56
N GLU A 89 1.47 2.82 -17.11
CA GLU A 89 0.98 2.33 -15.84
C GLU A 89 0.38 0.94 -16.00
N ARG A 90 0.67 0.06 -15.05
CA ARG A 90 0.11 -1.29 -14.96
C ARG A 90 -0.52 -1.46 -13.59
N LEU A 91 -1.74 -1.99 -13.58
CA LEU A 91 -2.52 -2.26 -12.39
C LEU A 91 -2.67 -3.77 -12.22
N CYS A 92 -2.27 -4.29 -11.08
CA CYS A 92 -2.46 -5.68 -10.74
C CYS A 92 -3.08 -5.86 -9.35
N TYR A 93 -3.91 -6.89 -9.22
CA TYR A 93 -4.39 -7.40 -7.95
C TYR A 93 -3.57 -8.62 -7.56
N MET A 94 -3.06 -8.64 -6.33
CA MET A 94 -2.27 -9.77 -5.80
C MET A 94 -2.92 -10.33 -4.55
N THR A 95 -2.98 -11.65 -4.46
CA THR A 95 -3.59 -12.36 -3.33
C THR A 95 -2.51 -13.03 -2.50
N ILE A 96 -2.52 -12.79 -1.19
CA ILE A 96 -1.60 -13.33 -0.20
C ILE A 96 -2.42 -14.07 0.85
N SER A 97 -2.08 -15.31 1.17
CA SER A 97 -2.72 -16.08 2.24
C SER A 97 -1.72 -16.35 3.35
N TYR A 98 -2.14 -16.14 4.60
CA TYR A 98 -1.30 -16.40 5.77
C TYR A 98 -2.14 -16.87 6.95
N GLU A 99 -1.67 -17.91 7.64
CA GLU A 99 -2.47 -18.66 8.61
C GLU A 99 -2.29 -18.21 10.07
N HIS A 100 -1.30 -17.35 10.33
CA HIS A 100 -0.81 -17.09 11.68
C HIS A 100 -0.71 -15.59 11.97
N PHE A 101 -1.75 -14.83 11.63
CA PHE A 101 -1.88 -13.47 12.13
C PHE A 101 -2.08 -13.49 13.64
N GLU A 102 -1.37 -12.62 14.36
CA GLU A 102 -1.40 -12.52 15.81
C GLU A 102 -1.86 -11.13 16.27
N ALA A 103 -2.65 -11.09 17.34
CA ALA A 103 -3.11 -9.84 17.94
C ALA A 103 -1.93 -8.97 18.37
N GLY A 104 -1.99 -7.66 18.09
CA GLY A 104 -0.98 -6.69 18.49
C GLY A 104 0.32 -6.77 17.69
N GLN A 105 0.46 -7.73 16.77
CA GLN A 105 1.63 -7.81 15.89
C GLN A 105 1.53 -6.85 14.70
N ARG A 106 2.71 -6.41 14.25
CA ARG A 106 2.88 -5.61 13.04
C ARG A 106 3.48 -6.48 11.94
N TYR A 107 2.85 -6.42 10.78
CA TYR A 107 3.35 -7.04 9.56
C TYR A 107 3.57 -5.95 8.52
N ARG A 108 4.46 -6.22 7.57
CA ARG A 108 4.74 -5.34 6.44
C ARG A 108 4.55 -6.10 5.16
N LEU A 109 3.60 -5.68 4.34
CA LEU A 109 3.41 -6.19 2.99
C LEU A 109 4.16 -5.28 2.01
N GLU A 110 5.16 -5.86 1.35
CA GLU A 110 5.96 -5.17 0.33
C GLU A 110 5.53 -5.60 -1.06
N ALA A 111 5.05 -4.66 -1.87
CA ALA A 111 4.84 -4.90 -3.30
C ALA A 111 6.05 -4.41 -4.10
N ARG A 112 6.49 -5.22 -5.05
CA ARG A 112 7.64 -4.95 -5.91
C ARG A 112 7.24 -5.15 -7.35
N SER A 113 7.92 -4.43 -8.23
CA SER A 113 7.87 -4.70 -9.67
C SER A 113 9.27 -5.00 -10.18
N LEU A 114 9.40 -6.09 -10.93
CA LEU A 114 10.56 -6.38 -11.76
C LEU A 114 10.13 -6.38 -13.23
N ALA A 115 10.35 -5.25 -13.89
CA ALA A 115 9.81 -4.97 -15.23
C ALA A 115 8.28 -5.15 -15.28
N PHE A 116 7.78 -6.18 -15.95
CA PHE A 116 6.34 -6.45 -16.08
C PHE A 116 5.79 -7.39 -15.01
N THR A 117 6.64 -7.91 -14.14
CA THR A 117 6.29 -8.93 -13.16
C THR A 117 6.14 -8.30 -11.78
N PRO A 118 4.90 -8.13 -11.27
CA PRO A 118 4.69 -7.71 -9.90
C PRO A 118 4.85 -8.90 -8.93
N SER A 119 5.20 -8.61 -7.68
CA SER A 119 5.18 -9.57 -6.58
C SER A 119 4.82 -8.88 -5.26
N ALA A 120 4.28 -9.61 -4.29
CA ALA A 120 3.96 -9.12 -2.95
C ALA A 120 4.45 -10.07 -1.85
N ARG A 121 5.23 -9.54 -0.92
CA ARG A 121 5.82 -10.30 0.18
C ARG A 121 5.34 -9.80 1.53
N LEU A 122 4.92 -10.71 2.39
CA LEU A 122 4.50 -10.40 3.76
C LEU A 122 5.64 -10.72 4.73
N TYR A 123 6.03 -9.72 5.52
CA TYR A 123 7.05 -9.84 6.55
C TYR A 123 6.45 -9.65 7.94
N ASN A 124 6.93 -10.43 8.92
CA ASN A 124 6.60 -10.21 10.33
C ASN A 124 7.46 -9.10 10.96
N ALA A 125 7.24 -8.82 12.26
CA ALA A 125 7.98 -7.80 13.01
C ALA A 125 9.50 -8.06 13.07
N GLN A 126 9.92 -9.32 12.98
CA GLN A 126 11.33 -9.72 12.94
C GLN A 126 11.94 -9.62 11.53
N ARG A 127 11.18 -9.10 10.55
CA ARG A 127 11.51 -9.01 9.12
C ARG A 127 11.73 -10.37 8.46
N GLN A 128 11.13 -11.43 9.00
CA GLN A 128 11.12 -12.74 8.37
C GLN A 128 9.99 -12.77 7.34
N LEU A 129 10.28 -13.34 6.17
CA LEU A 129 9.28 -13.59 5.14
C LEU A 129 8.36 -14.70 5.63
N VAL A 130 7.06 -14.41 5.75
CA VAL A 130 6.06 -15.36 6.26
C VAL A 130 5.03 -15.77 5.22
N ALA A 131 4.85 -14.98 4.15
CA ALA A 131 4.05 -15.35 2.99
C ALA A 131 4.49 -14.57 1.74
N GLU A 132 4.19 -15.12 0.56
CA GLU A 132 4.31 -14.47 -0.74
C GLU A 132 2.95 -14.52 -1.46
N GLU A 133 2.80 -13.79 -2.56
CA GLU A 133 1.59 -13.85 -3.37
C GLU A 133 1.38 -15.24 -3.97
N ARG A 134 0.15 -15.74 -3.88
CA ARG A 134 -0.27 -17.01 -4.51
C ARG A 134 -0.95 -16.81 -5.87
N GLN A 135 -1.41 -15.59 -6.13
CA GLN A 135 -2.12 -15.24 -7.35
C GLN A 135 -1.85 -13.79 -7.71
N VAL A 136 -1.65 -13.55 -9.00
CA VAL A 136 -1.49 -12.23 -9.61
C VAL A 136 -2.51 -12.11 -10.74
N ASN A 137 -3.27 -11.01 -10.75
CA ASN A 137 -4.21 -10.69 -11.82
C ASN A 137 -4.00 -9.24 -12.27
N CYS A 138 -3.40 -9.03 -13.44
CA CYS A 138 -3.19 -7.71 -14.01
C CYS A 138 -4.33 -7.33 -14.96
N VAL A 139 -4.79 -6.09 -14.87
CA VAL A 139 -5.78 -5.55 -15.80
C VAL A 139 -5.12 -5.38 -17.19
N PRO A 140 -5.82 -5.72 -18.29
CA PRO A 140 -5.32 -5.57 -19.65
C PRO A 140 -4.89 -4.15 -20.02
#